data_AF-A0A2A2ZN40-F1
#
_entry.id   AF-A0A2A2ZN40-F1
#
_cell.length_a   1.000
_cell.length_b   1.000
_cell.length_c   1.000
_cell.angle_alpha   90.00
_cell.angle_beta   90.00
_cell.angle_gamma   90.00
#
_symmetry.space_group_name_H-M   'P 1'
#
loop_
_entity.id
_entity.type
_entity.pdbx_description
1 polymer ?
#
loop_
_entity_poly.entity_id
_entity_poly.type
_entity_poly.pdbx_seq_one_letter_code
_entity_poly.pdbx_strand_id
1 'polypeptide(L)'
;MAAIVAVVMLCAAVGFALTHERVTMRPIAAAAAMPRGQGEAVAQSTVRLWAQQVGDRQGANVRALTCSASGPETDAGRRLAQVGAPGSPIEILGFGELTEDTATSWSMMVFFFRPGGSDNGKMFHFAVEDDELRLCDITDPPALQISEGEGR
;
A
#
# COMPACT_ATOMS: atom_id res chain seq x y z
N MET A 1 31.28 1.73 38.11
CA MET A 1 31.36 1.51 36.65
C MET A 1 30.17 0.72 36.09
N ALA A 2 29.70 -0.35 36.73
CA ALA A 2 28.55 -1.14 36.27
C ALA A 2 27.23 -0.32 36.09
N ALA A 3 26.94 0.62 37.01
CA ALA A 3 25.74 1.45 36.92
C ALA A 3 25.73 2.41 35.70
N ILE A 4 26.90 2.91 35.28
CA ILE A 4 27.02 3.80 34.12
C ILE A 4 26.78 3.01 32.83
N VAL A 5 27.32 1.79 32.76
CA VAL A 5 27.10 0.88 31.62
C VAL A 5 25.63 0.50 31.50
N ALA A 6 24.94 0.23 32.61
CA ALA A 6 23.51 -0.10 32.61
C ALA A 6 22.64 1.06 32.09
N VAL A 7 22.93 2.30 32.49
CA VAL A 7 22.21 3.49 32.00
C VAL A 7 22.45 3.71 30.51
N VAL A 8 23.68 3.58 30.03
CA VAL A 8 24.00 3.71 28.60
C VAL A 8 23.30 2.63 27.77
N MET A 9 23.29 1.37 28.23
CA MET A 9 22.56 0.30 27.55
C MET A 9 21.06 0.53 27.55
N LEU A 10 20.48 1.04 28.64
CA LEU A 10 19.07 1.36 28.71
C LEU A 10 18.71 2.50 27.74
N CYS A 11 19.52 3.55 27.66
CA CYS A 11 19.34 4.64 26.69
C CYS A 11 19.49 4.15 25.24
N ALA A 12 20.44 3.26 24.96
CA ALA A 12 20.62 2.68 23.63
C ALA A 12 19.46 1.76 23.24
N ALA A 13 18.96 0.93 24.17
CA ALA A 13 17.83 0.04 23.92
C ALA A 13 16.52 0.80 23.74
N VAL A 14 16.27 1.84 24.56
CA VAL A 14 15.12 2.73 24.40
C VAL A 14 15.24 3.54 23.11
N GLY A 15 16.44 4.06 22.80
CA GLY A 15 16.71 4.73 21.53
C GLY A 15 16.46 3.82 20.33
N PHE A 16 16.91 2.56 20.38
CA PHE A 16 16.68 1.58 19.33
C PHE A 16 15.20 1.21 19.19
N ALA A 17 14.49 1.00 20.30
CA ALA A 17 13.06 0.68 20.31
C ALA A 17 12.18 1.86 19.83
N LEU A 18 12.61 3.10 20.07
CA LEU A 18 11.93 4.31 19.60
C LEU A 18 12.25 4.65 18.13
N THR A 19 13.41 4.21 17.62
CA THR A 19 13.85 4.50 16.24
C THR A 19 13.49 3.39 15.26
N HIS A 20 13.33 2.14 15.71
CA HIS A 20 12.93 1.01 14.89
C HIS A 20 11.43 0.75 15.04
N GLU A 21 10.64 1.35 14.15
CA GLU A 21 9.24 0.97 13.96
C GLU A 21 9.16 -0.55 13.73
N ARG A 22 8.38 -1.25 14.57
CA ARG A 22 8.18 -2.69 14.46
C ARG A 22 7.00 -2.99 13.54
N VAL A 23 7.12 -4.05 12.77
CA VAL A 23 5.98 -4.62 12.03
C VAL A 23 5.03 -5.27 13.05
N THR A 24 3.80 -4.76 13.15
CA THR A 24 2.78 -5.24 14.09
C THR A 24 1.60 -5.92 13.40
N MET A 25 1.55 -5.87 12.07
CA MET A 25 0.56 -6.55 11.24
C MET A 25 1.23 -7.52 10.27
N ARG A 26 0.45 -8.48 9.78
CA ARG A 26 0.89 -9.39 8.71
C ARG A 26 0.08 -9.14 7.44
N PRO A 27 0.73 -9.05 6.28
CA PRO A 27 0.01 -9.02 5.02
C PRO A 27 -0.91 -10.22 4.87
N ILE A 28 -1.90 -10.11 3.99
CA ILE A 28 -2.93 -11.12 3.86
C ILE A 28 -2.38 -12.24 2.97
N ALA A 29 -2.45 -13.47 3.47
CA ALA A 29 -2.03 -14.65 2.73
C ALA A 29 -2.77 -14.76 1.40
N ALA A 30 -2.03 -15.04 0.34
CA ALA A 30 -2.51 -15.09 -1.02
C ALA A 30 -1.71 -16.10 -1.84
N ALA A 31 -2.34 -16.64 -2.88
CA ALA A 31 -1.69 -17.55 -3.83
C ALA A 31 -1.94 -17.08 -5.25
N ALA A 32 -1.03 -17.42 -6.17
CA ALA A 32 -1.19 -17.12 -7.60
C ALA A 32 -2.50 -17.70 -8.17
N ALA A 33 -2.87 -18.91 -7.76
CA ALA A 33 -4.04 -19.63 -8.27
C ALA A 33 -5.31 -19.44 -7.41
N MET A 34 -5.53 -18.26 -6.83
CA MET A 34 -6.73 -17.99 -6.05
C MET A 34 -7.99 -17.89 -6.92
N PRO A 35 -9.16 -18.39 -6.47
CA PRO A 35 -10.43 -18.05 -7.08
C PRO A 35 -10.65 -16.54 -7.11
N ARG A 36 -11.20 -16.01 -8.21
CA ARG A 36 -11.36 -14.56 -8.41
C ARG A 36 -12.01 -13.82 -7.24
N GLY A 37 -13.11 -14.34 -6.71
CA GLY A 37 -13.81 -13.72 -5.57
C GLY A 37 -12.98 -13.70 -4.28
N GLN A 38 -12.09 -14.68 -4.09
CA GLN A 38 -11.14 -14.66 -2.99
C GLN A 38 -10.03 -13.63 -3.22
N GLY A 39 -9.48 -13.56 -4.44
CA GLY A 39 -8.50 -12.55 -4.82
C GLY A 39 -9.03 -11.13 -4.61
N GLU A 40 -10.27 -10.88 -5.03
CA GLU A 40 -10.93 -9.59 -4.86
C GLU A 40 -11.09 -9.21 -3.39
N ALA A 41 -11.57 -10.13 -2.55
CA ALA A 41 -11.70 -9.88 -1.11
C ALA A 41 -10.34 -9.58 -0.44
N VAL A 42 -9.28 -10.29 -0.85
CA VAL A 42 -7.92 -10.09 -0.35
C VAL A 42 -7.37 -8.75 -0.81
N ALA A 43 -7.55 -8.37 -2.07
CA ALA A 43 -7.12 -7.07 -2.60
C ALA A 43 -7.82 -5.90 -1.90
N GLN A 44 -9.14 -5.96 -1.76
CA GLN A 44 -9.90 -4.92 -1.04
C GLN A 44 -9.45 -4.78 0.42
N SER A 45 -9.20 -5.91 1.09
CA SER A 45 -8.75 -5.91 2.49
C SER A 45 -7.33 -5.37 2.61
N THR A 46 -6.44 -5.69 1.66
CA THR A 46 -5.08 -5.16 1.60
C THR A 46 -5.08 -3.64 1.44
N VAL A 47 -5.92 -3.09 0.56
CA VAL A 47 -6.07 -1.63 0.38
C VAL A 47 -6.57 -0.95 1.65
N ARG A 48 -7.61 -1.49 2.30
CA ARG A 48 -8.14 -0.92 3.55
C ARG A 48 -7.09 -0.92 4.65
N LEU A 49 -6.35 -2.02 4.78
CA LEU A 49 -5.28 -2.14 5.77
C LEU A 49 -4.17 -1.13 5.47
N TRP A 50 -3.72 -1.02 4.22
CA TRP A 50 -2.71 -0.03 3.81
C TRP A 50 -3.14 1.40 4.12
N ALA A 51 -4.37 1.79 3.76
CA ALA A 51 -4.93 3.11 4.04
C ALA A 51 -4.95 3.41 5.55
N GLN A 52 -5.33 2.43 6.37
CA GLN A 52 -5.29 2.54 7.82
C GLN A 52 -3.85 2.76 8.33
N GLN A 53 -2.89 1.96 7.88
CA GLN A 53 -1.49 2.07 8.32
C GLN A 53 -0.85 3.39 7.89
N VAL A 54 -1.24 3.93 6.74
CA VAL A 54 -0.88 5.30 6.31
C VAL A 54 -1.42 6.32 7.30
N GLY A 55 -2.72 6.27 7.62
CA GLY A 55 -3.37 7.19 8.56
C GLY A 55 -2.76 7.13 9.97
N ASP A 56 -2.42 5.92 10.43
CA ASP A 56 -1.83 5.66 11.75
C ASP A 56 -0.33 5.99 11.83
N ARG A 57 0.29 6.48 10.73
CA ARG A 57 1.73 6.77 10.61
C ARG A 57 2.61 5.54 10.91
N GLN A 58 2.14 4.35 10.57
CA GLN A 58 2.86 3.09 10.82
C GLN A 58 3.76 2.74 9.62
N GLY A 59 4.88 3.43 9.47
CA GLY A 59 5.74 3.31 8.27
C GLY A 59 6.26 1.90 8.03
N ALA A 60 6.61 1.17 9.09
CA ALA A 60 7.02 -0.25 8.99
C ALA A 60 5.91 -1.15 8.46
N ASN A 61 4.66 -0.92 8.88
CA ASN A 61 3.52 -1.70 8.40
C ASN A 61 3.18 -1.34 6.95
N VAL A 62 3.26 -0.06 6.58
CA VAL A 62 3.11 0.37 5.18
C VAL A 62 4.14 -0.33 4.30
N ARG A 63 5.41 -0.35 4.71
CA ARG A 63 6.48 -1.08 3.98
C ARG A 63 6.20 -2.58 3.90
N ALA A 64 5.68 -3.19 4.97
CA ALA A 64 5.34 -4.61 4.98
C ALA A 64 4.17 -4.94 4.03
N LEU A 65 3.27 -3.99 3.75
CA LEU A 65 2.15 -4.15 2.81
C LEU A 65 2.52 -3.86 1.36
N THR A 66 3.66 -3.24 1.11
CA THR A 66 4.13 -2.89 -0.24
C THR A 66 5.10 -3.93 -0.79
N CYS A 67 5.15 -4.04 -2.12
CA CYS A 67 6.10 -4.92 -2.79
C CYS A 67 7.55 -4.46 -2.54
N SER A 68 8.48 -5.42 -2.48
CA SER A 68 9.90 -5.16 -2.23
C SER A 68 10.53 -4.23 -3.28
N ALA A 69 10.07 -4.34 -4.54
CA ALA A 69 10.50 -3.49 -5.66
C ALA A 69 9.99 -2.04 -5.57
N SER A 70 9.05 -1.74 -4.67
CA SER A 70 8.39 -0.44 -4.53
C SER A 70 9.05 0.46 -3.47
N GLY A 71 10.35 0.29 -3.29
CA GLY A 71 11.14 1.07 -2.34
C GLY A 71 11.08 2.59 -2.60
N PRO A 72 11.42 3.43 -1.60
CA PRO A 72 11.20 4.88 -1.64
C PRO A 72 11.89 5.62 -2.81
N GLU A 73 12.96 5.06 -3.36
CA GLU A 73 13.72 5.63 -4.48
C GLU A 73 13.16 5.24 -5.86
N THR A 74 12.14 4.38 -5.92
CA THR A 74 11.55 3.94 -7.19
C THR A 74 10.36 4.80 -7.58
N ASP A 75 10.02 4.80 -8.87
CA ASP A 75 8.84 5.52 -9.37
C ASP A 75 7.55 5.05 -8.70
N ALA A 76 7.43 3.73 -8.49
CA ALA A 76 6.31 3.13 -7.78
C ALA A 76 6.27 3.58 -6.32
N GLY A 77 7.41 3.57 -5.62
CA GLY A 77 7.51 4.07 -4.24
C GLY A 77 7.13 5.54 -4.13
N ARG A 78 7.55 6.37 -5.09
CA ARG A 78 7.17 7.79 -5.15
C ARG A 78 5.66 7.98 -5.34
N ARG A 79 5.02 7.21 -6.24
CA ARG A 79 3.56 7.25 -6.43
C ARG A 79 2.79 6.76 -5.21
N LEU A 80 3.26 5.68 -4.58
CA LEU A 80 2.72 5.19 -3.31
C LEU A 80 2.79 6.27 -2.22
N ALA A 81 3.92 6.96 -2.10
CA ALA A 81 4.09 8.04 -1.11
C ALA A 81 3.25 9.29 -1.41
N GLN A 82 2.97 9.58 -2.69
CA GLN A 82 2.10 10.69 -3.08
C GLN A 82 0.64 10.46 -2.65
N VAL A 83 0.15 9.22 -2.78
CA VAL A 83 -1.21 8.87 -2.34
C VAL A 83 -1.25 8.59 -0.84
N GLY A 84 -0.26 7.85 -0.34
CA GLY A 84 -0.11 7.34 1.02
C GLY A 84 0.78 8.19 1.93
N ALA A 85 0.73 9.52 1.83
CA ALA A 85 1.57 10.39 2.65
C ALA A 85 1.31 10.13 4.15
N PRO A 86 2.35 9.85 4.98
CA PRO A 86 2.16 9.44 6.37
C PRO A 86 1.26 10.38 7.18
N GLY A 87 0.27 9.81 7.85
CA GLY A 87 -0.70 10.55 8.65
C GLY A 87 -1.78 11.26 7.84
N SER A 88 -1.83 11.05 6.53
CA SER A 88 -2.92 11.54 5.69
C SER A 88 -4.08 10.56 5.77
N PRO A 89 -5.26 10.95 6.30
CA PRO A 89 -6.41 10.06 6.30
C PRO A 89 -6.81 9.71 4.87
N ILE A 90 -6.97 8.41 4.60
CA ILE A 90 -7.48 7.89 3.33
C ILE A 90 -8.75 7.13 3.64
N GLU A 91 -9.88 7.66 3.20
CA GLU A 91 -11.18 7.01 3.33
C GLU A 91 -11.49 6.26 2.03
N ILE A 92 -11.62 4.94 2.12
CA ILE A 92 -11.96 4.12 0.95
C ILE A 92 -13.46 4.19 0.69
N LEU A 93 -13.84 4.74 -0.46
CA LEU A 93 -15.23 4.95 -0.87
C LEU A 93 -15.79 3.76 -1.65
N GLY A 94 -14.93 3.05 -2.38
CA GLY A 94 -15.36 1.92 -3.20
C GLY A 94 -14.24 1.29 -4.00
N PHE A 95 -14.59 0.19 -4.67
CA PHE A 95 -13.68 -0.62 -5.47
C PHE A 95 -14.32 -0.91 -6.83
N GLY A 96 -13.49 -0.93 -7.87
CA GLY A 96 -13.82 -1.54 -9.15
C GLY A 96 -13.57 -3.06 -9.13
N GLU A 97 -13.78 -3.68 -10.28
CA GLU A 97 -13.52 -5.10 -10.47
C GLU A 97 -12.01 -5.41 -10.41
N LEU A 98 -11.63 -6.52 -9.75
CA LEU A 98 -10.26 -7.01 -9.76
C LEU A 98 -9.95 -7.61 -11.13
N THR A 99 -8.92 -7.09 -11.79
CA THR A 99 -8.43 -7.54 -13.10
C THR A 99 -7.15 -8.33 -12.91
N GLU A 100 -7.04 -9.48 -13.56
CA GLU A 100 -5.78 -10.24 -13.61
C GLU A 100 -4.94 -9.71 -14.78
N ASP A 101 -3.79 -9.10 -14.47
CA ASP A 101 -2.86 -8.59 -15.49
C ASP A 101 -1.90 -9.71 -15.92
N THR A 102 -1.46 -10.53 -14.96
CA THR A 102 -0.66 -11.74 -15.17
C THR A 102 -1.04 -12.80 -14.14
N ALA A 103 -0.47 -14.01 -14.27
CA ALA A 103 -0.72 -15.11 -13.33
C ALA A 103 -0.37 -14.79 -11.86
N THR A 104 0.42 -13.75 -11.59
CA THR A 104 0.83 -13.35 -10.24
C THR A 104 0.60 -11.86 -9.96
N SER A 105 -0.10 -11.14 -10.84
CA SER A 105 -0.37 -9.71 -10.66
C SER A 105 -1.77 -9.32 -11.04
N TRP A 106 -2.34 -8.41 -10.27
CA TRP A 106 -3.71 -7.93 -10.44
C TRP A 106 -3.77 -6.42 -10.30
N SER A 107 -4.81 -5.84 -10.87
CA SER A 107 -5.10 -4.42 -10.75
C SER A 107 -6.56 -4.20 -10.35
N MET A 108 -6.81 -3.16 -9.56
CA MET A 108 -8.15 -2.78 -9.12
C MET A 108 -8.25 -1.27 -9.02
N MET A 109 -9.32 -0.71 -9.58
CA MET A 109 -9.64 0.69 -9.37
C MET A 109 -10.09 0.89 -7.93
N VAL A 110 -9.47 1.84 -7.22
CA VAL A 110 -9.85 2.20 -5.86
C VAL A 110 -10.32 3.64 -5.86
N PHE A 111 -11.52 3.84 -5.36
CA PHE A 111 -12.08 5.16 -5.13
C PHE A 111 -11.89 5.53 -3.66
N PHE A 112 -11.30 6.68 -3.40
CA PHE A 112 -10.96 7.12 -2.06
C PHE A 112 -11.05 8.63 -1.91
N PHE A 113 -11.31 9.09 -0.70
CA PHE A 113 -11.19 10.49 -0.31
C PHE A 113 -9.90 10.69 0.48
N ARG A 114 -9.20 11.79 0.19
CA ARG A 114 -8.02 12.24 0.92
C ARG A 114 -8.07 13.76 1.07
N PRO A 115 -8.00 14.31 2.30
CA PRO A 115 -7.97 15.75 2.50
C PRO A 115 -6.86 16.44 1.70
N GLY A 116 -7.20 17.51 0.98
CA GLY A 116 -6.25 18.24 0.14
C GLY A 116 -5.85 17.55 -1.17
N GLY A 117 -6.44 16.39 -1.50
CA GLY A 117 -6.31 15.73 -2.79
C GLY A 117 -7.39 16.12 -3.79
N SER A 118 -7.02 16.17 -5.07
CA SER A 118 -7.98 16.34 -6.18
C SER A 118 -8.34 15.03 -6.89
N ASP A 119 -7.47 14.01 -6.80
CA ASP A 119 -7.69 12.70 -7.40
C ASP A 119 -8.23 11.70 -6.39
N ASN A 120 -9.46 11.24 -6.66
CA ASN A 120 -10.22 10.33 -5.81
C ASN A 120 -10.39 8.93 -6.41
N GLY A 121 -9.71 8.63 -7.52
CA GLY A 121 -9.73 7.34 -8.20
C GLY A 121 -8.36 7.02 -8.78
N LYS A 122 -7.78 5.88 -8.40
CA LYS A 122 -6.49 5.40 -8.93
C LYS A 122 -6.55 3.91 -9.21
N MET A 123 -5.67 3.44 -10.09
CA MET A 123 -5.45 2.01 -10.29
C MET A 123 -4.42 1.53 -9.28
N PHE A 124 -4.78 0.57 -8.43
CA PHE A 124 -3.88 -0.08 -7.49
C PHE A 124 -3.42 -1.39 -8.09
N HIS A 125 -2.11 -1.64 -8.05
CA HIS A 125 -1.47 -2.82 -8.63
C HIS A 125 -0.93 -3.71 -7.53
N PHE A 126 -1.21 -5.00 -7.63
CA PHE A 126 -0.89 -6.00 -6.61
C PHE A 126 -0.06 -7.13 -7.20
N ALA A 127 0.76 -7.75 -6.37
CA ALA A 127 1.40 -9.03 -6.69
C ALA A 127 1.46 -9.93 -5.45
N VAL A 128 1.55 -11.25 -5.68
CA VAL A 128 1.92 -12.17 -4.60
C VAL A 128 3.44 -12.18 -4.45
N GLU A 129 3.94 -11.78 -3.29
CA GLU A 129 5.33 -12.02 -2.87
C GLU A 129 5.29 -12.74 -1.51
N ASP A 130 6.10 -13.79 -1.36
CA ASP A 130 6.19 -14.59 -0.12
C ASP A 130 4.82 -15.12 0.36
N ASP A 131 4.00 -15.63 -0.57
CA ASP A 131 2.63 -16.12 -0.31
C ASP A 131 1.69 -15.07 0.31
N GLU A 132 1.96 -13.79 0.09
CA GLU A 132 1.19 -12.65 0.59
C GLU A 132 0.87 -11.67 -0.54
N LEU A 133 -0.37 -11.12 -0.56
CA LEU A 133 -0.72 -10.08 -1.53
C LEU A 133 -0.17 -8.73 -1.05
N ARG A 134 0.63 -8.09 -1.91
CA ARG A 134 1.27 -6.80 -1.63
C ARG A 134 0.87 -5.76 -2.65
N LEU A 135 0.84 -4.50 -2.22
CA LEU A 135 0.59 -3.33 -3.06
C LEU A 135 1.91 -2.89 -3.72
N CYS A 136 2.01 -3.06 -5.04
CA CYS A 136 3.22 -2.74 -5.78
C CYS A 136 3.23 -1.32 -6.31
N ASP A 137 2.10 -0.78 -6.75
CA ASP A 137 2.08 0.52 -7.40
C ASP A 137 0.68 1.15 -7.32
N ILE A 138 0.63 2.47 -7.52
CA ILE A 138 -0.60 3.23 -7.70
C ILE A 138 -0.42 4.12 -8.91
N THR A 139 -1.23 3.94 -9.95
CA THR A 139 -1.15 4.74 -11.18
C THR A 139 -2.46 5.47 -11.44
N ASP A 140 -2.40 6.42 -12.37
CA ASP A 140 -3.61 7.00 -12.94
C ASP A 140 -4.43 5.91 -13.66
N PRO A 141 -5.77 6.01 -13.63
CA PRO A 141 -6.60 5.15 -14.47
C PRO A 141 -6.25 5.41 -15.94
N PRO A 142 -6.39 4.40 -16.82
CA PRO A 142 -6.18 4.60 -18.25
C PRO A 142 -7.08 5.75 -18.74
N ALA A 143 -6.50 6.68 -19.49
CA ALA A 143 -7.26 7.76 -20.08
C ALA A 143 -8.36 7.17 -20.96
N LEU A 144 -9.62 7.55 -20.71
CA LEU A 144 -10.70 7.24 -21.62
C LEU A 144 -10.38 7.95 -22.94
N GLN A 145 -10.05 7.18 -23.98
CA GLN A 145 -10.04 7.70 -25.34
C GLN A 145 -11.49 8.00 -25.69
N ILE A 146 -11.95 9.22 -25.38
CA ILE A 146 -13.17 9.73 -25.97
C ILE A 146 -12.81 9.97 -27.43
N SER A 147 -13.16 9.03 -28.31
CA SER A 147 -13.21 9.33 -29.74
C SER A 147 -14.13 10.53 -29.89
N GLU A 148 -13.54 11.72 -30.10
CA GLU A 148 -14.26 12.87 -30.58
C GLU A 148 -14.91 12.46 -31.90
N GLY A 149 -16.20 12.14 -31.83
CA GLY A 149 -17.02 11.89 -33.01
C GLY A 149 -16.97 13.13 -33.87
N GLU A 150 -16.36 12.96 -35.04
CA GLU A 150 -16.36 13.88 -36.16
C GLU A 150 -17.80 14.36 -36.44
N GLY A 151 -18.12 15.56 -35.95
CA GLY A 151 -19.34 16.26 -36.26
C GLY A 151 -19.25 16.80 -37.69
N ARG A 152 -20.04 16.23 -38.59
CA ARG A 152 -20.39 16.83 -39.88
C ARG A 152 -21.80 17.39 -39.82
#